data_AF-A0A7Y1SVA8-F1
#
_entry.id   AF-A0A7Y1SVA8-F1
#
_cell.length_a   1.000
_cell.length_b   1.000
_cell.length_c   1.000
_cell.angle_alpha   90.00
_cell.angle_beta   90.00
_cell.angle_gamma   90.00
#
_symmetry.space_group_name_H-M   'P 1'
#
loop_
_entity.id
_entity.type
_entity.pdbx_description
1 polymer ?
#
loop_
_entity_poly.entity_id
_entity_poly.type
_entity_poly.pdbx_seq_one_letter_code
_entity_poly.pdbx_strand_id
1 'polypeptide(L)'
;MDRFIRPEIDAHYSELYDESGRLGSDGLSQIELIRTKEIIERYLPPAPADVIDIGGGPGVYSVWLSELGHRPALIDPVALHVEQA
;
A
#
# COMPACT_ATOMS: atom_id res chain seq x y z
N MET A 1 -2.49 21.10 6.05
CA MET A 1 -3.47 20.69 5.03
C MET A 1 -4.51 19.89 5.81
N ASP A 2 -5.72 20.42 5.99
CA ASP A 2 -6.74 19.75 6.81
C ASP A 2 -7.09 18.39 6.19
N ARG A 3 -6.82 17.35 6.96
CA ARG A 3 -6.93 15.95 6.54
C ARG A 3 -8.39 15.55 6.78
N PHE A 4 -9.18 15.49 5.71
CA PHE A 4 -10.59 15.08 5.73
C PHE A 4 -10.74 13.57 5.95
N ILE A 5 -10.21 13.07 7.06
CA ILE A 5 -10.49 11.73 7.55
C ILE A 5 -11.45 11.87 8.72
N ARG A 6 -12.56 11.12 8.68
CA ARG A 6 -13.47 11.08 9.82
C ARG A 6 -12.72 10.44 11.00
N PRO A 7 -12.85 10.95 12.23
CA PRO A 7 -12.12 10.43 13.38
C PRO A 7 -12.28 8.92 13.60
N GLU A 8 -13.43 8.35 13.24
CA GLU A 8 -13.67 6.91 13.38
C GLU A 8 -12.86 6.07 12.39
N ILE A 9 -12.53 6.63 11.22
CA ILE A 9 -11.67 5.97 10.22
C ILE A 9 -10.22 6.04 10.68
N ASP A 10 -9.73 7.19 11.15
CA ASP A 10 -8.36 7.33 11.65
C ASP A 10 -8.12 6.34 12.80
N ALA A 11 -9.02 6.32 13.80
CA ALA A 11 -8.92 5.43 14.96
C ALA A 11 -8.95 3.93 14.58
N HIS A 12 -9.73 3.54 13.56
CA HIS A 12 -9.76 2.15 13.10
C HIS A 12 -8.41 1.68 12.56
N TYR A 13 -7.75 2.52 11.76
CA TYR A 13 -6.48 2.21 11.12
C TYR A 13 -5.25 2.51 12.00
N SER A 14 -5.36 3.39 13.00
CA SER A 14 -4.24 3.72 13.90
C SER A 14 -4.21 2.91 15.20
N GLU A 15 -5.36 2.50 15.74
CA GLU A 15 -5.44 1.91 17.09
C GLU A 15 -5.95 0.46 17.11
N LEU A 16 -6.71 0.03 16.10
CA LEU A 16 -7.46 -1.23 16.13
C LEU A 16 -7.01 -2.28 15.10
N TYR A 17 -6.24 -1.89 14.08
CA TYR A 17 -5.88 -2.79 12.99
C TYR A 17 -4.39 -2.66 12.62
N ASP A 18 -3.62 -3.73 12.81
CA ASP A 18 -2.24 -3.81 12.33
C ASP A 18 -2.24 -4.14 10.82
N GLU A 19 -2.39 -3.10 10.00
CA GLU A 19 -2.40 -3.25 8.55
C GLU A 19 -1.04 -3.72 8.00
N SER A 20 0.06 -3.51 8.75
CA SER A 20 1.40 -3.95 8.37
C SER A 20 1.52 -5.48 8.34
N GLY A 21 0.79 -6.17 9.23
CA GLY A 21 0.74 -7.64 9.29
C GLY A 21 -0.33 -8.28 8.40
N ARG A 22 -1.29 -7.49 7.88
CA ARG A 22 -2.48 -8.01 7.18
C ARG A 22 -2.16 -8.89 5.99
N LEU A 23 -1.17 -8.52 5.17
CA LEU A 23 -0.82 -9.26 3.95
C LEU A 23 -0.01 -10.54 4.23
N GLY A 24 0.42 -10.76 5.48
CA GLY A 24 1.15 -11.96 5.93
C GLY A 24 0.44 -12.77 7.02
N SER A 25 -0.73 -12.34 7.50
CA SER A 25 -1.37 -12.90 8.70
C SER A 25 -2.09 -14.23 8.49
N ASP A 26 -2.58 -14.50 7.27
CA ASP A 26 -3.24 -15.75 6.93
C ASP A 26 -3.04 -16.16 5.45
N GLY A 27 -3.56 -17.33 5.07
CA GLY A 27 -3.41 -17.85 3.72
C GLY A 27 -4.21 -17.09 2.64
N LEU A 28 -5.29 -16.39 3.00
CA LEU A 28 -6.09 -15.61 2.05
C LEU A 28 -5.37 -14.32 1.70
N SER A 29 -4.80 -13.66 2.69
CA SER A 29 -3.98 -12.45 2.53
C SER A 29 -2.76 -12.66 1.62
N GLN A 30 -2.10 -13.82 1.75
CA GLN A 30 -0.96 -14.15 0.87
C GLN A 30 -1.39 -14.38 -0.58
N ILE A 31 -2.56 -15.02 -0.80
CA ILE A 31 -3.12 -15.21 -2.14
C ILE A 31 -3.51 -13.85 -2.74
N GLU A 32 -4.11 -12.96 -1.95
CA GLU A 32 -4.45 -11.60 -2.38
C GLU A 32 -3.20 -10.84 -2.84
N LEU A 33 -2.11 -10.89 -2.06
CA LEU A 33 -0.84 -10.25 -2.39
C LEU A 33 -0.28 -10.78 -3.72
N ILE A 34 -0.17 -12.11 -3.86
CA ILE A 34 0.37 -12.74 -5.07
C ILE A 34 -0.52 -12.41 -6.27
N ARG A 35 -1.84 -12.50 -6.11
CA ARG A 35 -2.79 -12.27 -7.19
C ARG A 35 -2.77 -10.82 -7.66
N THR A 36 -2.67 -9.87 -6.74
CA THR A 36 -2.62 -8.44 -7.07
C THR A 36 -1.32 -8.10 -7.80
N LYS A 37 -0.17 -8.58 -7.30
CA LYS A 37 1.12 -8.41 -7.99
C LYS A 37 1.08 -8.94 -9.42
N GLU A 38 0.58 -10.16 -9.59
CA GLU A 38 0.46 -10.80 -10.90
C GLU A 38 -0.42 -10.00 -11.86
N ILE A 39 -1.53 -9.41 -11.39
CA ILE A 39 -2.38 -8.56 -12.21
C ILE A 39 -1.65 -7.26 -12.58
N ILE A 40 -0.99 -6.60 -11.63
CA ILE A 40 -0.27 -5.35 -11.86
C ILE A 40 0.83 -5.57 -12.91
N GLU A 41 1.63 -6.64 -12.81
CA GLU A 41 2.71 -6.95 -13.75
C GLU A 41 2.25 -7.07 -15.20
N ARG A 42 1.02 -7.53 -15.46
CA ARG A 42 0.46 -7.62 -16.83
C ARG A 42 0.29 -6.25 -17.50
N TYR A 43 0.16 -5.19 -16.72
CA TYR A 43 -0.15 -3.84 -17.20
C TYR A 43 0.94 -2.83 -16.86
N LEU A 44 1.97 -3.25 -16.11
CA LEU A 44 3.05 -2.37 -15.73
C LEU A 44 3.88 -2.00 -16.97
N PRO A 45 4.12 -0.71 -17.23
CA PRO A 45 5.04 -0.30 -18.29
C PRO A 45 6.45 -0.81 -18.01
N PRO A 46 7.35 -0.87 -19.01
CA PRO A 46 8.76 -1.18 -18.77
C PRO A 46 9.38 -0.19 -17.78
N ALA A 47 10.25 -0.70 -16.89
CA ALA A 47 10.99 0.14 -15.96
C ALA A 47 12.03 1.03 -16.69
N PRO A 48 12.29 2.26 -16.19
CA PRO A 48 11.61 2.88 -15.06
C PRO A 48 10.34 3.61 -15.49
N ALA A 49 9.30 3.54 -14.67
CA ALA A 49 8.08 4.34 -14.82
C ALA A 49 7.69 4.96 -13.49
N ASP A 50 7.07 6.14 -13.57
CA ASP A 50 6.50 6.81 -12.41
C ASP A 50 5.12 6.20 -12.11
N VAL A 51 4.91 5.75 -10.88
CA VAL A 51 3.68 5.10 -10.43
C VAL A 51 3.14 5.85 -9.22
N ILE A 52 1.83 6.08 -9.15
CA ILE A 52 1.21 6.67 -7.96
C ILE A 52 0.39 5.58 -7.28
N ASP A 53 0.75 5.26 -6.04
CA ASP A 53 0.07 4.29 -5.18
C ASP A 53 -0.91 5.04 -4.27
N ILE A 54 -2.19 5.02 -4.61
CA ILE A 54 -3.23 5.80 -3.92
C ILE A 54 -3.95 4.88 -2.93
N GLY A 55 -3.89 5.23 -1.64
CA GLY A 55 -4.41 4.38 -0.57
C GLY A 55 -3.57 3.12 -0.37
N GLY A 56 -2.26 3.21 -0.60
CA GLY A 56 -1.35 2.06 -0.57
C GLY A 56 -1.04 1.54 0.84
N GLY A 57 -1.65 2.12 1.89
CA GLY A 57 -1.44 1.70 3.26
C GLY A 57 0.04 1.78 3.65
N PRO A 58 0.58 0.81 4.40
CA PRO A 58 1.99 0.76 4.79
C PRO A 58 3.00 0.56 3.64
N GLY A 59 2.61 0.75 2.38
CA GLY A 59 3.53 0.80 1.25
C GLY A 59 4.00 -0.54 0.69
N VAL A 60 3.36 -1.67 1.03
CA VAL A 60 3.79 -3.02 0.57
C VAL A 60 3.95 -3.10 -0.95
N TYR A 61 3.04 -2.50 -1.72
CA TYR A 61 3.14 -2.47 -3.18
C TYR A 61 4.17 -1.45 -3.68
N SER A 62 4.26 -0.28 -3.03
CA SER A 62 5.27 0.74 -3.33
C SER A 62 6.70 0.23 -3.13
N VAL A 63 6.98 -0.54 -2.06
CA VAL A 63 8.28 -1.18 -1.84
C VAL A 63 8.57 -2.18 -2.96
N TRP A 64 7.64 -3.08 -3.24
CA TRP A 64 7.80 -4.08 -4.30
C TRP A 64 8.00 -3.45 -5.69
N LEU A 65 7.26 -2.40 -6.04
CA LEU A 65 7.43 -1.67 -7.30
C LEU A 65 8.82 -1.00 -7.40
N SER A 66 9.34 -0.50 -6.28
CA SER A 66 10.69 0.05 -6.21
C SER A 66 11.75 -1.03 -6.45
N GLU A 67 11.57 -2.23 -5.90
CA GLU A 67 12.46 -3.38 -6.14
C GLU A 67 12.48 -3.83 -7.60
N LEU A 68 11.35 -3.64 -8.32
CA LEU A 68 11.25 -3.86 -9.76
C LEU A 68 11.88 -2.72 -10.60
N GLY A 69 12.40 -1.66 -9.98
CA GLY A 69 13.07 -0.54 -10.65
C GLY A 69 12.14 0.59 -11.09
N HIS A 70 10.89 0.62 -10.62
CA HIS A 70 9.98 1.74 -10.82
C HIS A 70 10.19 2.86 -9.80
N ARG A 71 9.49 3.98 -10.00
CA ARG A 71 9.50 5.13 -9.10
C ARG A 71 8.09 5.37 -8.54
N PRO A 72 7.69 4.63 -7.51
CA PRO A 72 6.38 4.81 -6.90
C PRO A 72 6.35 6.04 -5.99
N ALA A 73 5.21 6.72 -5.95
CA ALA A 73 4.86 7.75 -4.99
C ALA A 73 3.60 7.33 -4.25
N LEU A 74 3.73 7.06 -2.95
CA LEU A 74 2.63 6.66 -2.08
C LEU A 74 1.84 7.89 -1.60
N ILE A 75 0.52 7.79 -1.68
CA ILE A 75 -0.41 8.76 -1.10
C ILE A 75 -1.39 7.98 -0.24
N ASP A 76 -1.32 8.16 1.08
CA ASP A 76 -2.29 7.58 2.00
C ASP A 76 -2.87 8.65 2.93
N PRO A 77 -4.19 8.67 3.14
CA PRO A 77 -4.80 9.63 4.04
C PRO A 77 -4.68 9.21 5.51
N VAL A 78 -4.05 8.07 5.86
CA VAL A 78 -3.65 7.69 7.22
C VAL A 78 -2.16 8.03 7.43
N ALA A 79 -1.82 8.93 8.37
CA ALA A 79 -0.44 9.40 8.52
C ALA A 79 0.52 8.28 8.97
N LEU A 80 0.06 7.38 9.85
CA LEU A 80 0.84 6.24 10.30
C LEU A 80 1.30 5.36 9.12
N HIS A 81 0.44 5.18 8.11
CA HIS A 81 0.79 4.41 6.91
C HIS A 81 1.91 5.05 6.11
N VAL A 82 1.92 6.38 5.99
CA VAL A 82 3.00 7.12 5.32
C VAL A 82 4.30 7.06 6.13
N GLU A 83 4.22 7.05 7.46
CA GLU A 83 5.40 6.89 8.33
C GLU A 83 6.01 5.48 8.29
N GLN A 84 5.20 4.45 7.99
CA GLN A 84 5.62 3.04 7.94
C GLN A 84 6.17 2.60 6.58
N ALA A 85 5.91 3.36 5.52
CA ALA A 85 6.23 3.02 4.13
C ALA A 85 7.69 3.30 3.73
#